data_AF-A0A529Q9A2-F1
#
_entry.id   AF-A0A529Q9A2-F1
#
_cell.length_a   1.000
_cell.length_b   1.000
_cell.length_c   1.000
_cell.angle_alpha   90.00
_cell.angle_beta   90.00
_cell.angle_gamma   90.00
#
_symmetry.space_group_name_H-M   'P 1'
#
loop_
_entity.id
_entity.type
_entity.pdbx_description
1 polymer ?
#
loop_
_entity_poly.entity_id
_entity_poly.type
_entity_poly.pdbx_seq_one_letter_code
_entity_poly.pdbx_strand_id
1 'polypeptide(L)'
;MNMHMPTDTDAEETTPAPATGGVTPMMEQYIEIKAANPDSLLFYRMGDFYELFFDDAEKASQALGIVLTKRGKHQGHDIPMCGVPVHAADDYLQKLIAQGFRVAVCEQIEDPAEAKKRGSKSVVRRDVVR
;
A
#
# COMPACT_ATOMS: atom_id res chain seq x y z
N MET A 1 -12.38 -48.73 6.50
CA MET A 1 -11.31 -47.75 6.20
C MET A 1 -11.97 -46.39 6.04
N ASN A 2 -11.95 -45.57 7.09
CA ASN A 2 -12.54 -44.23 7.04
C ASN A 2 -11.60 -43.26 6.32
N MET A 3 -12.20 -42.51 5.39
CA MET A 3 -11.60 -41.42 4.65
C MET A 3 -11.07 -40.35 5.58
N HIS A 4 -9.85 -39.88 5.31
CA HIS A 4 -9.30 -38.69 5.93
C HIS A 4 -8.99 -37.71 4.80
N MET A 5 -9.85 -36.70 4.65
CA MET A 5 -9.41 -35.38 4.23
C MET A 5 -9.10 -34.59 5.50
N PRO A 6 -8.03 -33.80 5.48
CA PRO A 6 -8.11 -32.47 6.03
C PRO A 6 -7.93 -31.41 4.95
N THR A 7 -8.57 -30.30 5.25
CA THR A 7 -8.83 -29.08 4.49
C THR A 7 -7.65 -28.10 4.49
N ASP A 8 -7.73 -27.17 3.53
CA ASP A 8 -7.43 -25.75 3.61
C ASP A 8 -5.99 -25.22 3.76
N THR A 9 -5.63 -24.44 2.74
CA THR A 9 -5.14 -23.05 2.83
C THR A 9 -3.83 -22.82 3.58
N ASP A 10 -2.73 -22.81 2.82
CA ASP A 10 -1.51 -22.07 3.17
C ASP A 10 -1.35 -20.89 2.19
N ALA A 11 -2.06 -19.79 2.49
CA ALA A 11 -1.65 -18.48 2.02
C ALA A 11 -0.49 -18.05 2.94
N GLU A 12 0.73 -18.33 2.49
CA GLU A 12 1.96 -17.93 3.18
C GLU A 12 2.01 -16.41 3.38
N GLU A 13 1.57 -15.97 4.56
CA GLU A 13 1.83 -14.64 5.11
C GLU A 13 3.35 -14.45 5.20
N THR A 14 3.92 -13.87 4.15
CA THR A 14 5.31 -13.42 4.18
C THR A 14 5.40 -12.23 5.13
N THR A 15 5.67 -12.50 6.40
CA THR A 15 6.16 -11.52 7.37
C THR A 15 7.65 -11.29 7.10
N PRO A 16 8.10 -10.07 6.72
CA PRO A 16 9.52 -9.76 6.82
C PRO A 16 9.83 -9.25 8.24
N ALA A 17 10.74 -10.00 8.86
CA ALA A 17 11.55 -9.80 10.06
C ALA A 17 11.57 -8.43 10.77
N PRO A 18 11.67 -8.39 12.11
CA PRO A 18 11.88 -7.15 12.85
C PRO A 18 13.36 -6.72 12.91
N ALA A 19 13.54 -5.41 13.12
CA ALA A 19 14.67 -4.74 13.78
C ALA A 19 15.90 -4.33 12.95
N THR A 20 15.81 -3.16 12.33
CA THR A 20 16.59 -1.97 12.76
C THR A 20 15.61 -0.80 12.70
N GLY A 21 15.72 0.23 13.53
CA GLY A 21 14.80 1.38 13.58
C GLY A 21 14.75 2.27 12.32
N GLY A 22 15.03 1.70 11.15
CA GLY A 22 14.97 2.29 9.83
C GLY A 22 13.67 1.93 9.12
N VAL A 23 13.28 2.83 8.24
CA VAL A 23 12.12 2.74 7.37
C VAL A 23 12.28 1.50 6.46
N THR A 24 11.22 0.74 6.20
CA THR A 24 11.34 -0.34 5.21
C THR A 24 11.60 0.27 3.83
N PRO A 25 12.36 -0.37 2.93
CA PRO A 25 12.65 0.20 1.60
C PRO A 25 11.39 0.57 0.79
N MET A 26 10.27 -0.11 1.03
CA MET A 26 8.97 0.24 0.46
C MET A 26 8.43 1.56 1.03
N MET A 27 8.54 1.72 2.34
CA MET A 27 8.07 2.92 3.02
C MET A 27 9.00 4.12 2.78
N GLU A 28 10.30 3.90 2.54
CA GLU A 28 11.23 4.95 2.08
C GLU A 28 10.76 5.50 0.74
N GLN A 29 10.51 4.62 -0.23
CA GLN A 29 9.99 4.99 -1.55
C GLN A 29 8.63 5.71 -1.43
N TYR A 30 7.72 5.26 -0.56
CA TYR A 30 6.45 5.93 -0.32
C TYR A 30 6.65 7.36 0.22
N ILE A 31 7.51 7.54 1.22
CA ILE A 31 7.78 8.86 1.83
C ILE A 31 8.42 9.80 0.80
N GLU A 32 9.35 9.31 -0.02
CA GLU A 32 9.97 10.10 -1.10
C GLU A 32 8.93 10.59 -2.12
N ILE A 33 8.06 9.69 -2.61
CA ILE A 33 7.01 10.03 -3.58
C ILE A 33 5.99 10.98 -2.94
N LYS A 34 5.64 10.77 -1.66
CA LYS A 34 4.75 11.65 -0.92
C LYS A 34 5.35 13.04 -0.69
N ALA A 35 6.64 13.14 -0.41
CA ALA A 35 7.34 14.41 -0.26
C ALA A 35 7.35 15.22 -1.58
N ALA A 36 7.36 14.54 -2.73
CA ALA A 36 7.16 15.18 -4.03
C ALA A 36 5.70 15.59 -4.29
N ASN A 37 4.73 15.03 -3.57
CA ASN A 37 3.29 15.26 -3.73
C ASN A 37 2.60 15.60 -2.39
N PRO A 38 3.02 16.65 -1.67
CA PRO A 38 2.60 16.90 -0.29
C PRO A 38 1.09 17.18 -0.14
N ASP A 39 0.49 17.84 -1.12
CA ASP A 39 -0.90 18.29 -1.08
C ASP A 39 -1.92 17.27 -1.62
N SER A 40 -1.49 16.07 -1.98
CA SER A 40 -2.34 15.06 -2.61
C SER A 40 -2.36 13.77 -1.80
N LEU A 41 -3.52 13.14 -1.67
CA LEU A 41 -3.60 11.76 -1.18
C LEU A 41 -2.84 10.84 -2.14
N LEU A 42 -1.92 10.03 -1.62
CA LEU A 42 -1.12 9.15 -2.46
C LEU A 42 -1.73 7.76 -2.54
N PHE A 43 -2.33 7.44 -3.69
CA PHE A 43 -2.77 6.09 -4.04
C PHE A 43 -1.55 5.28 -4.46
N TYR A 44 -0.97 4.54 -3.53
CA TYR A 44 0.25 3.78 -3.76
C TYR A 44 -0.05 2.34 -4.17
N ARG A 45 0.22 1.98 -5.42
CA ARG A 45 -0.11 0.65 -5.93
C ARG A 45 0.75 -0.44 -5.29
N MET A 46 0.07 -1.37 -4.63
CA MET A 46 0.62 -2.60 -4.08
C MET A 46 -0.22 -3.78 -4.55
N GLY A 47 0.22 -4.39 -5.65
CA GLY A 47 -0.52 -5.50 -6.26
C GLY A 47 -1.86 -5.06 -6.83
N ASP A 48 -2.94 -5.61 -6.28
CA ASP A 48 -4.34 -5.36 -6.63
C ASP A 48 -5.03 -4.31 -5.74
N PHE A 49 -4.27 -3.64 -4.85
CA PHE A 49 -4.76 -2.54 -4.03
C PHE A 49 -3.96 -1.24 -4.25
N TYR A 50 -4.64 -0.12 -4.10
CA TYR A 50 -4.02 1.16 -3.76
C TYR A 50 -4.04 1.31 -2.25
N GLU A 51 -2.86 1.33 -1.65
CA GLU A 51 -2.70 1.58 -0.22
C GLU A 51 -2.37 3.05 0.03
N LEU A 52 -2.95 3.60 1.09
CA LEU A 52 -2.60 4.90 1.64
C LEU A 52 -2.06 4.69 3.05
N PHE A 53 -1.12 5.53 3.48
CA PHE A 53 -0.49 5.43 4.80
C PHE A 53 -0.54 6.76 5.57
N PHE A 54 -0.32 6.69 6.88
CA PHE A 54 -0.27 7.87 7.77
C PHE A 54 -1.54 8.74 7.66
N ASP A 55 -1.39 10.07 7.64
CA ASP A 55 -2.48 11.03 7.51
C ASP A 55 -3.35 10.80 6.27
N ASP A 56 -2.78 10.31 5.17
CA ASP A 56 -3.54 10.04 3.95
C ASP A 56 -4.53 8.90 4.19
N ALA A 57 -4.14 7.89 4.96
CA ALA A 57 -5.01 6.79 5.32
C ALA A 57 -6.17 7.25 6.19
N GLU A 58 -5.91 8.12 7.17
CA GLU A 58 -6.94 8.65 8.06
C GLU A 58 -7.96 9.49 7.28
N LYS A 59 -7.47 10.41 6.44
CA LYS A 59 -8.31 11.27 5.58
C LYS A 59 -9.13 10.44 4.60
N ALA A 60 -8.50 9.49 3.90
CA ALA A 60 -9.18 8.65 2.92
C ALA A 60 -10.20 7.72 3.60
N SER A 61 -9.85 7.12 4.74
CA SER A 61 -10.78 6.29 5.52
C SER A 61 -12.03 7.07 5.92
N GLN A 62 -11.85 8.28 6.46
CA GLN A 62 -12.97 9.13 6.86
C GLN A 62 -13.82 9.58 5.67
N ALA A 63 -13.18 10.00 4.57
CA ALA A 63 -13.84 10.50 3.37
C ALA A 63 -14.61 9.40 2.61
N LEU A 64 -14.05 8.19 2.56
CA LEU A 64 -14.60 7.08 1.78
C LEU A 64 -15.46 6.12 2.61
N GLY A 65 -15.40 6.21 3.94
CA GLY A 65 -16.06 5.27 4.85
C GLY A 65 -15.45 3.86 4.78
N ILE A 66 -14.16 3.75 4.46
CA ILE A 66 -13.44 2.47 4.40
C ILE A 66 -12.71 2.19 5.71
N VAL A 67 -12.43 0.92 5.98
CA VAL A 67 -11.78 0.50 7.23
C VAL A 67 -10.36 1.07 7.31
N LEU A 68 -10.07 1.79 8.40
CA LEU A 68 -8.71 2.15 8.79
C LEU A 68 -8.10 0.99 9.56
N THR A 69 -6.95 0.53 9.08
CA THR A 69 -6.15 -0.54 9.68
C THR A 69 -4.76 -0.01 10.01
N LYS A 70 -3.84 -0.92 10.37
CA LYS A 70 -2.46 -0.57 10.66
C LYS A 70 -1.47 -1.54 10.04
N ARG A 71 -0.35 -1.03 9.56
CA ARG A 71 0.72 -1.83 8.94
C ARG A 71 2.03 -1.68 9.69
N GLY A 72 2.30 -2.59 10.62
CA GLY A 72 3.55 -2.61 11.38
C GLY A 72 3.78 -1.32 12.18
N LYS A 73 5.06 -0.99 12.42
CA LYS A 73 5.47 0.19 13.18
C LYS A 73 6.53 1.00 12.44
N HIS A 74 6.45 2.32 12.52
CA HIS A 74 7.45 3.26 12.06
C HIS A 74 7.84 4.19 13.22
N GLN A 75 9.13 4.27 13.53
CA GLN A 75 9.65 5.07 14.67
C GLN A 75 8.96 4.75 16.01
N GLY A 76 8.52 3.50 16.20
CA GLY A 76 7.81 3.06 17.42
C GLY A 76 6.30 3.30 17.41
N HIS A 77 5.77 4.02 16.43
CA HIS A 77 4.35 4.30 16.26
C HIS A 77 3.72 3.34 15.24
N ASP A 78 2.45 2.96 15.46
CA ASP A 78 1.69 2.18 14.46
C ASP A 78 1.49 3.03 13.20
N ILE A 79 1.57 2.42 12.02
CA ILE A 79 1.35 3.12 10.74
C ILE A 79 -0.12 2.97 10.35
N PRO A 80 -0.95 4.03 10.38
CA PRO A 80 -2.31 3.99 9.86
C PRO A 80 -2.29 3.61 8.37
N MET A 81 -3.20 2.74 7.96
CA MET A 81 -3.29 2.26 6.58
C MET A 81 -4.72 1.96 6.18
N CYS A 82 -5.11 2.37 4.97
CA CYS A 82 -6.34 1.92 4.34
C CYS A 82 -6.07 1.57 2.87
N GLY A 83 -6.89 0.67 2.32
CA GLY A 83 -6.73 0.15 0.97
C GLY A 83 -7.99 0.30 0.14
N VAL A 84 -7.81 0.60 -1.14
CA VAL A 84 -8.85 0.61 -2.16
C VAL A 84 -8.50 -0.43 -3.23
N PRO A 85 -9.39 -1.36 -3.58
CA PRO A 85 -9.09 -2.33 -4.62
C PRO A 85 -8.99 -1.63 -5.99
N VAL A 86 -7.97 -2.01 -6.79
CA VAL A 86 -7.64 -1.37 -8.07
C VAL A 86 -8.84 -1.38 -9.03
N HIS A 87 -9.59 -2.48 -9.09
CA HIS A 87 -10.74 -2.62 -9.98
C HIS A 87 -11.91 -1.68 -9.63
N ALA A 88 -11.96 -1.14 -8.41
CA ALA A 88 -12.97 -0.18 -7.98
C ALA A 88 -12.37 1.23 -7.77
N ALA A 89 -11.08 1.43 -8.05
CA ALA A 89 -10.36 2.64 -7.67
C ALA A 89 -10.96 3.90 -8.28
N ASP A 90 -11.47 3.83 -9.50
CA ASP A 90 -12.07 4.98 -10.18
C ASP A 90 -13.30 5.52 -9.43
N ASP A 91 -14.14 4.65 -8.85
CA ASP A 91 -15.30 5.07 -8.06
C ASP A 91 -14.88 5.80 -6.77
N TYR A 92 -13.84 5.31 -6.10
CA TYR A 92 -13.30 5.94 -4.91
C TYR A 92 -12.60 7.26 -5.22
N LEU A 93 -11.88 7.33 -6.35
CA LEU A 93 -11.26 8.56 -6.81
C LEU A 93 -12.30 9.64 -7.09
N GLN A 94 -13.38 9.30 -7.77
CA GLN A 94 -14.47 10.24 -8.02
C GLN A 94 -15.06 10.79 -6.71
N LYS A 95 -15.25 9.94 -5.70
CA LYS A 95 -15.73 10.37 -4.37
C LYS A 95 -14.74 11.31 -3.68
N LEU A 96 -13.44 11.03 -3.72
CA LEU A 96 -12.40 11.88 -3.15
C LEU A 96 -12.33 13.24 -3.84
N ILE A 97 -12.34 13.24 -5.18
CA ILE A 97 -12.32 14.47 -5.98
C ILE A 97 -13.56 15.32 -5.72
N ALA A 98 -14.75 14.69 -5.63
CA ALA A 98 -16.00 15.38 -5.31
C ALA A 98 -15.98 16.02 -3.90
N GLN A 99 -15.18 15.47 -2.98
CA GLN A 99 -14.97 16.03 -1.64
C GLN A 99 -13.83 17.06 -1.59
N GLY A 100 -13.19 17.38 -2.72
CA GLY A 100 -12.13 18.38 -2.83
C GLY A 100 -10.72 17.85 -2.55
N PHE A 101 -10.54 16.54 -2.43
CA PHE A 101 -9.19 15.96 -2.30
C PHE A 101 -8.49 15.94 -3.66
N ARG A 102 -7.19 16.30 -3.64
CA ARG A 102 -6.27 15.99 -4.74
C ARG A 102 -5.75 14.58 -4.50
N VAL A 103 -5.66 13.77 -5.54
CA VAL A 103 -5.18 12.39 -5.44
C VAL A 103 -4.11 12.16 -6.49
N ALA A 104 -2.94 11.72 -6.04
CA ALA A 104 -1.83 11.30 -6.91
C ALA A 104 -1.87 9.77 -7.01
N VAL A 105 -1.87 9.23 -8.22
CA VAL A 105 -1.89 7.77 -8.43
C VAL A 105 -0.50 7.31 -8.80
N CYS A 106 0.07 6.50 -7.91
CA CYS A 106 1.41 5.95 -8.02
C CYS A 106 1.34 4.50 -8.48
N GLU A 107 1.90 4.22 -9.64
CA GLU A 107 1.84 2.92 -10.33
C GLU A 107 3.17 2.16 -10.22
N GLN A 108 3.11 0.84 -10.41
CA GLN A 108 4.31 0.01 -10.58
C GLN A 108 4.82 0.13 -12.01
N ILE A 109 5.97 0.79 -12.18
CA ILE A 109 6.61 0.99 -13.48
C ILE A 109 7.61 -0.11 -13.85
N GLU A 110 7.88 -1.01 -12.91
CA GLU A 110 8.77 -2.16 -13.07
C GLU A 110 8.00 -3.45 -12.77
N ASP A 111 8.23 -4.49 -13.57
CA ASP A 111 7.65 -5.80 -13.31
C ASP A 111 8.24 -6.39 -12.01
N PRO A 112 7.42 -6.93 -11.08
CA PRO A 112 7.89 -7.62 -9.88
C PRO A 112 8.95 -8.70 -10.15
N ALA A 113 8.85 -9.42 -11.27
CA ALA A 113 9.84 -10.42 -11.67
C ALA A 113 11.19 -9.79 -12.03
N GLU A 114 11.19 -8.64 -12.70
CA GLU A 114 12.40 -7.88 -13.01
C GLU A 114 13.02 -7.28 -11.75
N ALA A 115 12.21 -6.72 -10.84
CA ALA A 115 12.70 -6.25 -9.55
C ALA A 115 13.38 -7.38 -8.75
N LYS A 116 12.78 -8.58 -8.72
CA LYS A 116 13.34 -9.75 -8.05
C LYS A 116 14.67 -10.20 -8.66
N LYS A 117 14.85 -10.06 -9.98
CA LYS A 117 16.13 -10.32 -10.67
C LYS A 117 17.22 -9.34 -10.26
N ARG A 118 16.88 -8.08 -9.91
CA ARG A 118 17.84 -7.08 -9.41
C ARG A 118 18.34 -7.37 -7.99
N GLY A 119 17.70 -8.28 -7.26
CA GLY A 119 18.10 -8.71 -5.92
C GLY A 119 16.92 -8.94 -4.99
N SER A 120 17.09 -9.79 -3.98
CA SER A 120 16.04 -10.14 -3.01
C SER A 120 15.56 -8.98 -2.13
N LYS A 121 16.30 -7.87 -2.09
CA LYS A 121 15.96 -6.65 -1.36
C LYS A 121 15.48 -5.50 -2.27
N SER A 122 15.44 -5.72 -3.58
CA SER A 122 15.08 -4.70 -4.55
C SER A 122 13.58 -4.48 -4.55
N VAL A 123 13.17 -3.25 -4.23
CA VAL A 123 11.77 -2.83 -4.31
C VAL A 123 11.43 -2.52 -5.75
N VAL A 124 10.23 -2.94 -6.18
CA VAL A 124 9.64 -2.53 -7.46
C VAL A 124 9.66 -1.01 -7.57
N ARG A 125 10.18 -0.49 -8.68
CA ARG A 125 10.13 0.95 -8.95
C ARG A 125 8.68 1.40 -9.17
N ARG A 126 8.34 2.55 -8.59
CA ARG A 126 7.04 3.18 -8.73
C ARG A 126 7.19 4.66 -8.99
N ASP A 127 6.21 5.22 -9.68
CA ASP A 127 6.14 6.64 -9.97
C ASP A 127 4.68 7.10 -10.10
N VAL A 128 4.45 8.40 -9.93
CA VAL A 128 3.14 9.02 -10.09
C VAL A 128 2.83 9.18 -11.57
N VAL A 129 1.70 8.66 -12.01
CA VAL A 129 1.27 8.70 -13.42
C VAL A 129 0.13 9.69 -13.67
N ARG A 130 -0.59 10.10 -12.63
CA ARG A 130 -1.65 11.13 -12.68
C ARG A 130 -1.82 11.83 -11.33
#